data_AF-A0A554S5W6-F1
#
_entry.id   AF-A0A554S5W6-F1
#
_cell.length_a   1.000
_cell.length_b   1.000
_cell.length_c   1.000
_cell.angle_alpha   90.00
_cell.angle_beta   90.00
_cell.angle_gamma   90.00
#
_symmetry.space_group_name_H-M   'P 1'
#
loop_
_entity.id
_entity.type
_entity.pdbx_description
1 polymer ?
#
loop_
_entity_poly.entity_id
_entity_poly.type
_entity_poly.pdbx_seq_one_letter_code
_entity_poly.pdbx_strand_id
1 'polypeptide(L)'
;MKSFLRHQLERYVQRLGELDFLLSREDIMSDMAQYRTISREHAEVTQIAGRYERFKQREADIAGAQEMLDDPDMAEMAKEEIAGAEAELVQLEDELQRLLLPKDPDDARNAFMEIRAGTGGDESALFAGDLLRMYTRYCERAGWRCEVVSESESELGGYKEVVIRIVGDDVFGHLRFESGGHRVQRVPATETQGRIHTSACTVAVLAEPDETVAVQINPADLRIDTYRASGAGGQHINKTDSAVRITHIPTGIVAECQDDRSQHRNKAKALQVLSARIQEKERSERAAKDAAMRKGLIGSGDRSDRIRTYNFPQGRLTDHRINLTLYKLLAIMEGDLGDVLEALRAAREAEQLAELESSLPA
;
A
#
# COMPACT_ATOMS: atom_id res chain seq x y z
N MET A 1 14.72 7.11 25.66
CA MET A 1 14.41 5.76 25.11
C MET A 1 13.88 4.77 26.14
N LYS A 2 12.72 4.17 25.86
CA LYS A 2 12.10 3.12 26.68
C LYS A 2 12.97 1.84 26.66
N SER A 3 12.98 1.08 27.76
CA SER A 3 13.84 -0.12 27.92
C SER A 3 13.61 -1.20 26.86
N PHE A 4 12.36 -1.42 26.44
CA PHE A 4 12.04 -2.44 25.44
C PHE A 4 12.62 -2.09 24.05
N LEU A 5 12.59 -0.81 23.63
CA LEU A 5 13.17 -0.35 22.36
C LEU A 5 14.66 -0.65 22.34
N ARG A 6 15.34 -0.40 23.47
CA ARG A 6 16.77 -0.70 23.63
C ARG A 6 17.06 -2.19 23.42
N HIS A 7 16.28 -3.07 24.04
CA HIS A 7 16.44 -4.52 23.84
C HIS A 7 16.16 -4.98 22.41
N GLN A 8 15.18 -4.39 21.74
CA GLN A 8 14.90 -4.71 20.34
C GLN A 8 16.05 -4.25 19.43
N LEU A 9 16.59 -3.05 19.65
CA LEU A 9 17.76 -2.54 18.91
C LEU A 9 19.03 -3.37 19.16
N GLU A 10 19.24 -3.85 20.38
CA GLU A 10 20.32 -4.79 20.70
C GLU A 10 20.21 -6.09 19.89
N ARG A 11 19.00 -6.61 19.67
CA ARG A 11 18.79 -7.79 18.80
C ARG A 11 19.16 -7.50 17.35
N TYR A 12 18.91 -6.30 16.84
CA TYR A 12 19.35 -5.92 15.49
C TYR A 12 20.87 -5.87 15.36
N VAL A 13 21.58 -5.39 16.39
CA VAL A 13 23.06 -5.41 16.41
C VAL A 13 23.58 -6.85 16.42
N GLN A 14 22.99 -7.73 17.24
CA GLN A 14 23.35 -9.15 17.25
C GLN A 14 23.07 -9.80 15.89
N ARG A 15 21.91 -9.52 15.29
CA ARG A 15 21.52 -10.01 13.97
C ARG A 15 22.46 -9.53 12.88
N LEU A 16 22.94 -8.28 12.96
CA LEU A 16 23.94 -7.77 12.01
C LEU A 16 25.20 -8.64 12.03
N GLY A 17 25.72 -8.95 13.22
CA GLY A 17 26.88 -9.82 13.38
C GLY A 17 26.65 -11.25 12.85
N GLU A 18 25.43 -11.79 13.01
CA GLU A 18 25.05 -13.06 12.39
C GLU A 18 25.04 -12.98 10.85
N LEU A 19 24.48 -11.90 10.29
CA LEU A 19 24.40 -11.69 8.85
C LEU A 19 25.79 -11.48 8.23
N ASP A 20 26.66 -10.73 8.88
CA ASP A 20 28.07 -10.58 8.50
C ASP A 20 28.78 -11.94 8.46
N PHE A 21 28.55 -12.77 9.49
CA PHE A 21 29.09 -14.13 9.52
C PHE A 21 28.53 -14.97 8.36
N LEU A 22 27.22 -14.95 8.11
CA LEU A 22 26.59 -15.70 7.01
C LEU A 22 27.10 -15.27 5.63
N LEU A 23 27.30 -13.97 5.41
CA LEU A 23 27.83 -13.43 4.15
C LEU A 23 29.33 -13.73 3.96
N SER A 24 30.07 -13.95 5.05
CA SER A 24 31.49 -14.31 5.00
C SER A 24 31.76 -15.78 4.63
N ARG A 25 30.73 -16.64 4.59
CA ARG A 25 30.91 -18.07 4.29
C ARG A 25 31.19 -18.31 2.80
N GLU A 26 32.15 -19.20 2.51
CA GLU A 26 32.55 -19.54 1.13
C GLU A 26 31.42 -20.21 0.31
N ASP A 27 30.47 -20.86 0.98
CA ASP A 27 29.38 -21.62 0.34
C ASP A 27 28.16 -20.77 -0.04
N ILE A 28 28.06 -19.52 0.42
CA ILE A 28 26.85 -18.71 0.22
C ILE A 28 26.59 -18.35 -1.25
N MET A 29 27.65 -18.25 -2.05
CA MET A 29 27.57 -17.98 -3.49
C MET A 29 27.03 -19.17 -4.31
N SER A 30 26.89 -20.35 -3.69
CA SER A 30 26.28 -21.52 -4.34
C SER A 30 24.76 -21.42 -4.47
N ASP A 31 24.09 -20.66 -3.60
CA ASP A 31 22.67 -20.33 -3.67
C ASP A 31 22.47 -18.82 -3.84
N MET A 32 22.41 -18.39 -5.10
CA MET A 32 22.21 -16.99 -5.48
C MET A 32 20.86 -16.41 -5.02
N ALA A 33 19.85 -17.25 -4.72
CA ALA A 33 18.58 -16.78 -4.19
C ALA A 33 18.71 -16.47 -2.70
N GLN A 34 19.34 -17.37 -1.95
CA GLN A 34 19.63 -17.16 -0.52
C GLN A 34 20.55 -15.95 -0.30
N TYR A 35 21.60 -15.80 -1.12
CA TYR A 35 22.50 -14.65 -1.06
C TYR A 35 21.77 -13.31 -1.20
N ARG A 36 20.83 -13.20 -2.15
CA ARG A 36 20.05 -11.96 -2.35
C ARG A 36 19.16 -11.63 -1.16
N THR A 37 18.53 -12.65 -0.57
CA THR A 37 17.66 -12.48 0.60
C THR A 37 18.47 -11.97 1.80
N ILE A 38 19.60 -12.62 2.09
CA ILE A 38 20.49 -12.23 3.19
C ILE A 38 21.09 -10.84 2.95
N SER A 39 21.49 -10.54 1.71
CA SER A 39 22.05 -9.22 1.37
C SER A 39 21.03 -8.09 1.55
N ARG A 40 19.74 -8.34 1.26
CA ARG A 40 18.67 -7.36 1.51
C ARG A 40 18.43 -7.16 3.00
N GLU A 41 18.33 -8.25 3.76
CA GLU A 41 18.19 -8.19 5.22
C GLU A 41 19.38 -7.47 5.85
N HIS A 42 20.61 -7.75 5.39
CA HIS A 42 21.82 -7.08 5.85
C HIS A 42 21.79 -5.57 5.62
N ALA A 43 21.35 -5.11 4.44
CA ALA A 43 21.24 -3.69 4.16
C ALA A 43 20.24 -2.99 5.10
N GLU A 44 19.10 -3.63 5.37
CA GLU A 44 18.08 -3.11 6.30
C GLU A 44 18.60 -3.06 7.73
N VAL A 45 19.17 -4.17 8.23
CA VAL A 45 19.68 -4.28 9.59
C VAL A 45 20.87 -3.34 9.82
N THR A 46 21.74 -3.16 8.82
CA THR A 46 22.88 -2.23 8.88
C THR A 46 22.42 -0.80 9.12
N GLN A 47 21.34 -0.36 8.47
CA GLN A 47 20.80 0.99 8.67
C GLN A 47 20.33 1.18 10.13
N ILE A 48 19.60 0.21 10.68
CA ILE A 48 19.08 0.28 12.06
C ILE A 48 20.23 0.22 13.08
N ALA A 49 21.10 -0.78 12.95
CA ALA A 49 22.22 -0.99 13.86
C ALA A 49 23.21 0.18 13.84
N GLY A 50 23.51 0.74 12.66
CA GLY A 50 24.40 1.89 12.54
C GLY A 50 23.85 3.15 13.22
N ARG A 51 22.54 3.40 13.10
CA ARG A 51 21.86 4.50 13.82
C ARG A 51 21.87 4.29 15.33
N TYR A 52 21.71 3.05 15.77
CA TYR A 52 21.73 2.71 17.19
C TYR A 52 23.13 2.82 17.80
N GLU A 53 24.18 2.43 17.07
CA GLU A 53 25.56 2.66 17.51
C GLU A 53 25.90 4.14 17.59
N ARG A 54 25.39 4.97 16.67
CA ARG A 54 25.50 6.43 16.77
C ARG A 54 24.81 6.96 18.03
N PHE A 55 23.63 6.44 18.36
CA PHE A 55 22.91 6.78 19.60
C PHE A 55 23.74 6.42 20.84
N LYS A 56 24.31 5.22 20.91
CA LYS A 56 25.20 4.81 22.01
C LYS A 56 26.44 5.69 22.12
N GLN A 57 27.04 6.04 20.99
CA GLN A 57 28.19 6.95 20.97
C GLN A 57 27.82 8.30 21.59
N ARG A 58 26.64 8.84 21.28
CA ARG A 58 26.17 10.10 21.88
C ARG A 58 25.83 10.00 23.36
N GLU A 59 25.28 8.87 23.82
CA GLU A 59 25.16 8.60 25.27
C GLU A 59 26.55 8.61 25.95
N ALA A 60 27.56 8.02 25.32
CA ALA A 60 28.92 7.99 25.85
C ALA A 60 29.61 9.37 25.81
N ASP A 61 29.39 10.15 24.75
CA ASP A 61 29.90 11.51 24.60
C ASP A 61 29.34 12.42 25.72
N ILE A 62 28.04 12.31 26.03
CA ILE A 62 27.42 13.04 27.15
C ILE A 62 28.03 12.62 28.48
N ALA A 63 28.18 11.31 28.73
CA ALA A 63 28.79 10.83 29.96
C ALA A 63 30.23 11.33 30.14
N GLY A 64 31.03 11.29 29.06
CA GLY A 64 32.40 11.83 29.06
C GLY A 64 32.44 13.34 29.27
N ALA A 65 31.56 14.10 28.62
CA ALA A 65 31.47 15.55 28.79
C ALA A 65 30.99 15.93 30.21
N GLN A 66 30.11 15.13 30.83
CA GLN A 66 29.70 15.33 32.22
C GLN A 66 30.88 15.21 33.20
N GLU A 67 31.82 14.29 32.97
CA GLU A 67 33.05 14.18 33.77
C GLU A 67 33.97 15.40 33.61
N MET A 68 33.91 16.10 32.47
CA MET A 68 34.69 17.31 32.19
C MET A 68 34.10 18.59 32.80
N LEU A 69 32.87 18.56 33.31
CA LEU A 69 32.23 19.72 33.96
C LEU A 69 32.92 20.14 35.27
N ASP A 70 33.66 19.23 35.90
CA ASP A 70 34.39 19.49 37.13
C ASP A 70 35.65 20.36 36.92
N ASP A 71 36.12 20.50 35.67
CA ASP A 71 37.22 21.40 35.31
C ASP A 71 36.69 22.77 34.84
N PRO A 72 36.96 23.87 35.57
CA PRO A 72 36.45 25.21 35.24
C PRO A 72 36.85 25.71 33.85
N ASP A 73 38.00 25.28 33.33
CA ASP A 73 38.52 25.73 32.03
C ASP A 73 37.84 24.97 30.86
N MET A 74 37.28 23.79 31.13
CA MET A 74 36.61 22.93 30.14
C MET A 74 35.09 22.94 30.27
N ALA A 75 34.53 23.47 31.37
CA ALA A 75 33.11 23.42 31.69
C ALA A 75 32.19 24.05 30.64
N GLU A 76 32.61 25.14 29.98
CA GLU A 76 31.78 25.76 28.92
C GLU A 76 31.76 24.90 27.65
N MET A 77 32.89 24.31 27.26
CA MET A 77 32.96 23.39 26.11
C MET A 77 32.14 22.12 26.36
N ALA A 78 32.23 21.57 27.58
CA ALA A 78 31.45 20.41 28.00
C ALA A 78 29.93 20.67 27.94
N LYS A 79 29.46 21.85 28.35
CA LYS A 79 28.02 22.22 28.24
C LYS A 79 27.54 22.30 26.80
N GLU A 80 28.33 22.89 25.91
CA GLU A 80 27.99 22.96 24.48
C GLU A 80 27.92 21.56 23.84
N GLU A 81 28.86 20.68 24.19
CA GLU A 81 28.90 19.30 23.71
C GLU A 81 27.70 18.48 24.23
N ILE A 82 27.35 18.63 25.52
CA ILE A 82 26.15 18.00 26.11
C ILE A 82 24.90 18.49 25.39
N ALA A 83 24.72 19.80 25.21
CA ALA A 83 23.53 20.35 24.58
C ALA A 83 23.38 19.89 23.12
N GLY A 84 24.48 19.83 22.36
CA GLY A 84 24.49 19.31 20.99
C GLY A 84 24.17 17.81 20.93
N ALA A 85 24.77 17.01 21.81
CA ALA A 85 24.54 15.58 21.88
C ALA A 85 23.11 15.24 22.34
N GLU A 86 22.54 15.97 23.29
CA GLU A 86 21.14 15.81 23.73
C GLU A 86 20.16 16.10 22.59
N ALA A 87 20.40 17.17 21.82
CA ALA A 87 19.57 17.49 20.66
C ALA A 87 19.64 16.39 19.58
N GLU A 88 20.83 15.83 19.32
CA GLU A 88 21.01 14.72 18.37
C GLU A 88 20.38 13.42 18.90
N LEU A 89 20.43 13.15 20.21
CA LEU A 89 19.80 11.96 20.80
C LEU A 89 18.28 11.97 20.60
N VAL A 90 17.62 13.12 20.73
CA VAL A 90 16.17 13.22 20.46
C VAL A 90 15.86 12.89 19.00
N GLN A 91 16.64 13.43 18.06
CA GLN A 91 16.47 13.13 16.63
C GLN A 91 16.72 11.65 16.32
N LEU A 92 17.79 11.08 16.88
CA LEU A 92 18.13 9.66 16.69
C LEU A 92 17.09 8.74 17.31
N GLU A 93 16.51 9.10 18.46
CA GLU A 93 15.43 8.33 19.09
C GLU A 93 14.20 8.29 18.19
N ASP A 94 13.79 9.43 17.61
CA ASP A 94 12.68 9.49 16.67
C ASP A 94 12.96 8.69 15.37
N GLU A 95 14.18 8.80 14.83
CA GLU A 95 14.62 8.02 13.67
C GLU A 95 14.56 6.51 13.94
N LEU A 96 15.08 6.07 15.09
CA LEU A 96 15.12 4.66 15.48
C LEU A 96 13.71 4.11 15.71
N GLN A 97 12.82 4.87 16.35
CA GLN A 97 11.42 4.46 16.53
C GLN A 97 10.73 4.24 15.18
N ARG A 98 10.92 5.13 14.21
CA ARG A 98 10.36 4.98 12.85
C ARG A 98 10.94 3.77 12.11
N LEU A 99 12.24 3.51 12.25
CA LEU A 99 12.90 2.39 11.61
C LEU A 99 12.46 1.02 12.14
N LEU A 100 12.00 0.96 13.40
CA LEU A 100 11.48 -0.26 14.02
C LEU A 100 10.05 -0.60 13.59
N LEU A 101 9.35 0.32 12.93
CA LEU A 101 8.01 0.06 12.45
C LEU A 101 8.02 -0.94 11.28
N PRO A 102 7.10 -1.91 11.27
CA PRO A 102 7.01 -2.85 10.17
C PRO A 102 6.66 -2.10 8.88
N LYS A 103 7.51 -2.27 7.86
CA LYS A 103 7.28 -1.69 6.54
C LYS A 103 6.22 -2.50 5.80
N ASP A 104 5.23 -1.81 5.24
CA ASP A 104 4.28 -2.43 4.34
C ASP A 104 4.93 -2.55 2.95
N PRO A 105 5.03 -3.76 2.37
CA PRO A 105 5.61 -3.94 1.04
C PRO A 105 4.82 -3.20 -0.06
N ASP A 106 3.56 -2.86 0.21
CA ASP A 106 2.71 -2.12 -0.73
C ASP A 106 2.95 -0.60 -0.69
N ASP A 107 3.57 -0.05 0.37
CA ASP A 107 3.75 1.40 0.52
C ASP A 107 4.57 2.01 -0.63
N ALA A 108 5.58 1.27 -1.12
CA ALA A 108 6.45 1.68 -2.22
C ALA A 108 5.80 1.59 -3.60
N ARG A 109 4.59 1.00 -3.71
CA ARG A 109 3.95 0.76 -5.00
C ARG A 109 3.26 2.03 -5.51
N ASN A 110 3.10 2.07 -6.83
CA ASN A 110 2.14 2.95 -7.49
C ASN A 110 0.73 2.68 -6.95
N ALA A 111 -0.18 3.64 -7.18
CA ALA A 111 -1.55 3.50 -6.71
C ALA A 111 -2.58 3.83 -7.80
N PHE A 112 -3.72 3.16 -7.74
CA PHE A 112 -4.95 3.61 -8.37
C PHE A 112 -5.76 4.41 -7.35
N MET A 113 -6.24 5.58 -7.76
CA MET A 113 -7.17 6.39 -7.00
C MET A 113 -8.50 6.46 -7.75
N GLU A 114 -9.56 5.93 -7.13
CA GLU A 114 -10.94 5.98 -7.61
C GLU A 114 -11.70 7.04 -6.82
N ILE A 115 -12.25 8.03 -7.51
CA ILE A 115 -13.08 9.09 -6.94
C ILE A 115 -14.50 8.93 -7.51
N ARG A 116 -15.49 8.82 -6.63
CA ARG A 116 -16.88 8.61 -7.01
C ARG A 116 -17.79 9.61 -6.31
N ALA A 117 -18.76 10.13 -7.08
CA ALA A 117 -19.81 10.98 -6.54
C ALA A 117 -20.72 10.17 -5.60
N GLY A 118 -20.95 10.69 -4.39
CA GLY A 118 -21.88 10.11 -3.41
C GLY A 118 -23.17 10.92 -3.31
N THR A 119 -23.72 11.02 -2.10
CA THR A 119 -24.95 11.79 -1.83
C THR A 119 -24.75 13.28 -2.12
N GLY A 120 -25.52 13.84 -3.06
CA GLY A 120 -25.39 15.26 -3.45
C GLY A 120 -25.86 15.58 -4.86
N GLY A 121 -26.12 14.56 -5.69
CA GLY A 121 -26.54 14.75 -7.09
C GLY A 121 -25.43 15.40 -7.91
N ASP A 122 -25.77 16.41 -8.70
CA ASP A 122 -24.79 17.08 -9.55
C ASP A 122 -23.69 17.79 -8.75
N GLU A 123 -24.00 18.23 -7.53
CA GLU A 123 -23.01 18.88 -6.67
C GLU A 123 -21.93 17.90 -6.18
N SER A 124 -22.27 16.63 -5.94
CA SER A 124 -21.24 15.63 -5.62
C SER A 124 -20.38 15.32 -6.84
N ALA A 125 -20.92 15.36 -8.06
CA ALA A 125 -20.11 15.20 -9.27
C ALA A 125 -19.11 16.36 -9.47
N LEU A 126 -19.54 17.61 -9.22
CA LEU A 126 -18.65 18.77 -9.24
C LEU A 126 -17.57 18.66 -8.17
N PHE A 127 -17.93 18.25 -6.95
CA PHE A 127 -16.95 18.06 -5.88
C PHE A 127 -15.95 16.93 -6.16
N ALA A 128 -16.37 15.84 -6.84
CA ALA A 128 -15.45 14.81 -7.30
C ALA A 128 -14.41 15.37 -8.29
N GLY A 129 -14.82 16.28 -9.18
CA GLY A 129 -13.89 17.01 -10.05
C GLY A 129 -12.93 17.93 -9.30
N ASP A 130 -13.40 18.59 -8.24
CA ASP A 130 -12.53 19.40 -7.38
C ASP A 130 -11.50 18.54 -6.63
N LEU A 131 -11.90 17.36 -6.14
CA LEU A 131 -10.99 16.40 -5.51
C LEU A 131 -9.97 15.87 -6.51
N LEU A 132 -10.39 15.51 -7.72
CA LEU A 132 -9.48 15.09 -8.78
C LEU A 132 -8.42 16.18 -9.04
N ARG A 133 -8.86 17.44 -9.20
CA ARG A 133 -7.94 18.57 -9.42
C ARG A 133 -6.97 18.74 -8.26
N MET A 134 -7.47 18.64 -7.02
CA MET A 134 -6.67 18.72 -5.81
C MET A 134 -5.56 17.65 -5.79
N TYR A 135 -5.92 16.39 -6.04
CA TYR A 135 -4.94 15.29 -6.02
C TYR A 135 -3.95 15.37 -7.18
N THR A 136 -4.40 15.70 -8.39
CA THR A 136 -3.48 15.87 -9.53
C THR A 136 -2.45 16.98 -9.25
N ARG A 137 -2.86 18.11 -8.68
CA ARG A 137 -1.93 19.18 -8.28
C ARG A 137 -0.97 18.76 -7.18
N TYR A 138 -1.44 17.99 -6.21
CA TYR A 138 -0.57 17.43 -5.17
C TYR A 138 0.48 16.49 -5.78
N CYS A 139 0.06 15.59 -6.67
CA CYS A 139 0.95 14.66 -7.35
C CYS A 139 2.00 15.40 -8.21
N GLU A 140 1.61 16.43 -8.95
CA GLU A 140 2.53 17.28 -9.71
C GLU A 140 3.60 17.93 -8.82
N ARG A 141 3.22 18.44 -7.63
CA ARG A 141 4.17 19.01 -6.65
C ARG A 141 5.08 17.95 -6.04
N ALA A 142 4.58 16.74 -5.86
CA ALA A 142 5.35 15.60 -5.38
C ALA A 142 6.25 14.97 -6.47
N GLY A 143 6.15 15.43 -7.73
CA GLY A 143 6.91 14.88 -8.85
C GLY A 143 6.35 13.56 -9.39
N TRP A 144 5.13 13.19 -9.01
CA TRP A 144 4.45 11.99 -9.49
C TRP A 144 3.67 12.25 -10.77
N ARG A 145 3.54 11.20 -11.59
CA ARG A 145 2.79 11.25 -12.84
C ARG A 145 1.39 10.67 -12.65
N CYS A 146 0.37 11.43 -13.03
CA CYS A 146 -1.02 10.98 -13.04
C CYS A 146 -1.46 10.61 -14.46
N GLU A 147 -2.14 9.48 -14.61
CA GLU A 147 -2.75 9.03 -15.86
C GLU A 147 -4.22 8.69 -15.62
N VAL A 148 -5.13 9.28 -16.40
CA VAL A 148 -6.56 8.93 -16.33
C VAL A 148 -6.74 7.56 -17.00
N VAL A 149 -7.31 6.62 -16.25
CA VAL A 149 -7.55 5.24 -16.71
C VAL A 149 -8.99 5.08 -17.20
N SER A 150 -9.94 5.67 -16.47
CA SER A 150 -11.36 5.63 -16.77
C SER A 150 -12.04 6.85 -16.18
N GLU A 151 -12.99 7.42 -16.89
CA GLU A 151 -13.79 8.55 -16.42
C GLU A 151 -15.23 8.44 -16.90
N SER A 152 -16.15 8.88 -16.05
CA SER A 152 -17.57 9.03 -16.34
C SER A 152 -17.97 10.45 -15.95
N GLU A 153 -18.03 11.34 -16.93
CA GLU A 153 -18.41 12.73 -16.71
C GLU A 153 -19.88 12.89 -16.32
N SER A 154 -20.20 14.00 -15.65
CA SER A 154 -21.58 14.43 -15.42
C SER A 154 -22.00 15.52 -16.41
N GLU A 155 -23.30 15.64 -16.66
CA GLU A 155 -23.86 16.58 -17.65
C GLU A 155 -23.55 18.05 -17.32
N LEU A 156 -23.49 18.39 -16.03
CA LEU A 156 -23.20 19.74 -15.53
C LEU A 156 -21.70 19.97 -15.22
N GLY A 157 -20.83 19.04 -15.65
CA GLY A 157 -19.40 19.05 -15.35
C GLY A 157 -19.04 18.25 -14.10
N GLY A 158 -17.73 18.00 -13.93
CA GLY A 158 -17.23 17.08 -12.91
C GLY A 158 -17.45 15.62 -13.29
N TYR A 159 -17.34 14.73 -12.31
CA TYR A 159 -17.29 13.28 -12.55
C TYR A 159 -18.24 12.50 -11.65
N LYS A 160 -19.00 11.58 -12.24
CA LYS A 160 -19.71 10.54 -11.47
C LYS A 160 -18.72 9.52 -10.92
N GLU A 161 -17.73 9.16 -11.73
CA GLU A 161 -16.64 8.26 -11.39
C GLU A 161 -15.40 8.65 -12.19
N VAL A 162 -14.24 8.67 -11.55
CA VAL A 162 -12.94 8.83 -12.22
C VAL A 162 -11.89 7.97 -11.53
N VAL A 163 -11.10 7.27 -12.34
CA VAL A 163 -10.00 6.42 -11.89
C VAL A 163 -8.72 6.95 -12.50
N ILE A 164 -7.77 7.31 -11.64
CA ILE A 164 -6.43 7.72 -12.05
C ILE A 164 -5.40 6.71 -11.55
N ARG A 165 -4.38 6.47 -12.36
CA ARG A 165 -3.16 5.78 -11.98
C ARG A 165 -2.11 6.83 -11.62
N ILE A 166 -1.46 6.66 -10.48
CA ILE A 166 -0.44 7.57 -9.97
C ILE A 166 0.87 6.78 -9.89
N VAL A 167 1.87 7.25 -10.64
CA VAL A 167 3.17 6.60 -10.82
C VAL A 167 4.25 7.47 -10.20
N GLY A 168 5.05 6.87 -9.32
CA GLY A 168 6.12 7.54 -8.59
C GLY A 168 6.62 6.73 -7.40
N ASP A 169 7.46 7.36 -6.59
CA ASP A 169 8.03 6.72 -5.39
C ASP A 169 7.08 6.85 -4.19
N ASP A 170 6.88 5.74 -3.45
CA ASP A 170 6.09 5.64 -2.22
C ASP A 170 4.63 6.14 -2.32
N VAL A 171 4.06 6.12 -3.53
CA VAL A 171 2.74 6.72 -3.82
C VAL A 171 1.64 6.16 -2.94
N PHE A 172 1.53 4.83 -2.84
CA PHE A 172 0.49 4.19 -2.04
C PHE A 172 0.66 4.51 -0.55
N GLY A 173 1.88 4.45 -0.01
CA GLY A 173 2.16 4.77 1.39
C GLY A 173 1.82 6.21 1.76
N HIS A 174 1.91 7.14 0.82
CA HIS A 174 1.46 8.52 1.00
C HIS A 174 -0.06 8.67 0.90
N LEU A 175 -0.70 8.09 -0.12
CA LEU A 175 -2.10 8.35 -0.45
C LEU A 175 -3.10 7.39 0.21
N ARG A 176 -2.66 6.30 0.84
CA ARG A 176 -3.53 5.33 1.55
C ARG A 176 -4.52 5.98 2.52
N PHE A 177 -4.13 7.09 3.14
CA PHE A 177 -4.94 7.84 4.10
C PHE A 177 -6.07 8.65 3.44
N GLU A 178 -6.13 8.72 2.12
CA GLU A 178 -7.21 9.38 1.39
C GLU A 178 -8.41 8.47 1.18
N SER A 179 -8.29 7.17 1.49
CA SER A 179 -9.41 6.24 1.37
C SER A 179 -10.52 6.56 2.39
N GLY A 180 -11.73 6.82 1.91
CA GLY A 180 -12.92 7.05 2.74
C GLY A 180 -13.92 8.06 2.15
N GLY A 181 -14.85 8.50 2.99
CA GLY A 181 -15.84 9.53 2.63
C GLY A 181 -15.34 10.95 2.84
N HIS A 182 -15.44 11.77 1.79
CA HIS A 182 -15.13 13.20 1.77
C HIS A 182 -16.42 14.00 1.74
N ARG A 183 -16.70 14.74 2.81
CA ARG A 183 -17.92 15.55 2.93
C ARG A 183 -17.63 17.02 2.61
N VAL A 184 -18.42 17.64 1.74
CA VAL A 184 -18.33 19.08 1.45
C VAL A 184 -19.56 19.83 1.96
N GLN A 185 -19.34 21.03 2.48
CA GLN A 185 -20.37 21.98 2.87
C GLN A 185 -20.08 23.31 2.17
N ARG A 186 -20.87 23.64 1.16
CA ARG A 186 -20.77 24.90 0.41
C ARG A 186 -22.10 25.27 -0.22
N VAL A 187 -22.18 26.48 -0.77
CA VAL A 187 -23.27 26.87 -1.66
C VAL A 187 -22.95 26.28 -3.05
N PRO A 188 -23.75 25.33 -3.57
CA PRO A 188 -23.52 24.72 -4.87
C PRO A 188 -23.53 25.74 -6.00
N ALA A 189 -22.81 25.47 -7.08
CA ALA A 189 -22.92 26.26 -8.30
C ALA A 189 -24.32 26.20 -8.93
N THR A 190 -25.06 25.12 -8.66
CA THR A 190 -26.42 24.87 -9.15
C THR A 190 -27.52 25.48 -8.27
N GLU A 191 -27.17 26.14 -7.16
CA GLU A 191 -28.12 26.69 -6.20
C GLU A 191 -28.33 28.21 -6.41
N THR A 192 -29.59 28.65 -6.45
CA THR A 192 -29.96 30.04 -6.75
C THR A 192 -30.27 30.87 -5.50
N GLN A 193 -30.62 30.24 -4.37
CA GLN A 193 -31.03 30.92 -3.14
C GLN A 193 -29.88 31.11 -2.13
N GLY A 194 -28.65 30.72 -2.47
CA GLY A 194 -27.50 30.84 -1.58
C GLY A 194 -27.52 29.90 -0.38
N ARG A 195 -28.30 28.81 -0.44
CA ARG A 195 -28.38 27.82 0.65
C ARG A 195 -27.13 26.94 0.66
N ILE A 196 -26.64 26.63 1.85
CA ILE A 196 -25.53 25.71 2.02
C ILE A 196 -26.05 24.28 1.90
N HIS A 197 -25.51 23.53 0.95
CA HIS A 197 -25.78 22.10 0.82
C HIS A 197 -24.63 21.30 1.42
N THR A 198 -24.97 20.11 1.91
CA THR A 198 -23.97 19.11 2.34
C THR A 198 -23.99 17.99 1.32
N SER A 199 -22.84 17.74 0.69
CA SER A 199 -22.64 16.68 -0.29
C SER A 199 -21.48 15.77 0.13
N ALA A 200 -21.38 14.59 -0.46
CA ALA A 200 -20.34 13.61 -0.18
C ALA A 200 -19.78 13.02 -1.47
N CYS A 201 -18.50 12.68 -1.43
CA CYS A 201 -17.78 11.88 -2.41
C CYS A 201 -17.03 10.78 -1.68
N THR A 202 -16.66 9.73 -2.40
CA THR A 202 -15.84 8.65 -1.87
C THR A 202 -14.55 8.57 -2.65
N VAL A 203 -13.46 8.37 -1.94
CA VAL A 203 -12.14 8.14 -2.52
C VAL A 203 -11.68 6.76 -2.08
N ALA A 204 -11.18 5.95 -3.00
CA ALA A 204 -10.49 4.71 -2.68
C ALA A 204 -9.11 4.73 -3.32
N VAL A 205 -8.10 4.41 -2.51
CA VAL A 205 -6.72 4.27 -2.96
C VAL A 205 -6.33 2.81 -2.83
N LEU A 206 -5.89 2.22 -3.94
CA LEU A 206 -5.52 0.81 -4.05
C LEU A 206 -4.09 0.72 -4.58
N ALA A 207 -3.26 -0.12 -3.99
CA ALA A 207 -1.92 -0.40 -4.51
C ALA A 207 -2.02 -1.07 -5.88
N GLU A 208 -1.17 -0.66 -6.82
CA GLU A 208 -1.06 -1.30 -8.12
C GLU A 208 -0.58 -2.76 -7.91
N PRO A 209 -1.35 -3.77 -8.38
CA PRO A 209 -0.97 -5.16 -8.20
C PRO A 209 0.27 -5.49 -9.03
N ASP A 210 1.14 -6.35 -8.48
CA ASP A 210 2.31 -6.83 -9.20
C ASP A 210 1.88 -7.75 -10.36
N GLU A 211 2.06 -7.28 -11.60
CA GLU A 211 1.71 -8.04 -12.81
C GLU A 211 2.52 -9.34 -12.95
N THR A 212 3.63 -9.49 -12.22
CA THR A 212 4.52 -10.64 -12.35
C THR A 212 3.95 -11.97 -11.83
N VAL A 213 2.79 -11.97 -11.17
CA VAL A 213 2.06 -13.21 -10.83
C VAL A 213 1.18 -13.65 -12.01
N ALA A 214 1.80 -13.86 -13.17
CA ALA A 214 1.18 -14.59 -14.26
C ALA A 214 1.04 -16.06 -13.84
N VAL A 215 -0.18 -16.59 -13.94
CA VAL A 215 -0.53 -17.97 -13.57
C VAL A 215 0.26 -18.94 -14.43
N GLN A 216 1.40 -19.42 -13.94
CA GLN A 216 2.10 -20.55 -14.55
C GLN A 216 1.40 -21.83 -14.14
N ILE A 217 0.70 -22.45 -15.10
CA ILE A 217 0.11 -23.78 -14.89
C ILE A 217 1.25 -24.79 -14.88
N ASN A 218 1.57 -25.32 -13.71
CA ASN A 218 2.55 -26.38 -13.57
C ASN A 218 2.01 -27.68 -14.17
N PRO A 219 2.73 -28.33 -15.12
CA PRO A 219 2.30 -29.61 -15.69
C PRO A 219 2.10 -30.72 -14.65
N ALA A 220 2.78 -30.65 -13.50
CA ALA A 220 2.64 -31.63 -12.41
C ALA A 220 1.25 -31.61 -11.74
N ASP A 221 0.53 -30.50 -11.84
CA ASP A 221 -0.79 -30.30 -11.22
C ASP A 221 -1.95 -30.73 -12.13
N LEU A 222 -1.64 -31.32 -13.30
CA LEU A 222 -2.61 -31.71 -14.31
C LEU A 222 -2.78 -33.23 -14.35
N ARG A 223 -3.98 -33.72 -14.03
CA ARG A 223 -4.39 -35.10 -14.35
C ARG A 223 -5.01 -35.14 -15.74
N ILE A 224 -4.47 -35.99 -16.61
CA ILE A 224 -4.94 -36.14 -17.99
C ILE A 224 -5.52 -37.53 -18.18
N ASP A 225 -6.83 -37.59 -18.36
CA ASP A 225 -7.60 -38.82 -18.56
C ASP A 225 -8.01 -38.91 -20.04
N THR A 226 -7.70 -40.03 -20.70
CA THR A 226 -8.09 -40.29 -22.10
C THR A 226 -9.11 -41.39 -22.19
N TYR A 227 -10.14 -41.20 -23.02
CA TYR A 227 -11.24 -42.15 -23.17
C TYR A 227 -11.83 -42.11 -24.59
N ARG A 228 -12.77 -43.02 -24.86
CA ARG A 228 -13.46 -43.09 -26.16
C ARG A 228 -14.43 -41.94 -26.34
N ALA A 229 -14.35 -41.28 -27.49
CA ALA A 229 -15.28 -40.20 -27.84
C ALA A 229 -16.72 -40.70 -27.93
N SER A 230 -17.69 -39.86 -27.57
CA SER A 230 -19.12 -40.16 -27.69
C SER A 230 -19.72 -39.45 -28.92
N GLY A 231 -20.57 -40.15 -29.69
CA GLY A 231 -21.32 -39.53 -30.80
C GLY A 231 -21.36 -40.34 -32.09
N ALA A 232 -21.89 -39.70 -33.15
CA ALA A 232 -22.05 -40.31 -34.47
C ALA A 232 -20.69 -40.52 -35.15
N GLY A 233 -20.21 -41.75 -35.15
CA GLY A 233 -19.08 -42.15 -35.98
C GLY A 233 -18.92 -43.65 -36.02
N GLY A 234 -18.34 -44.12 -37.12
CA GLY A 234 -18.21 -45.54 -37.42
C GLY A 234 -17.21 -46.25 -36.51
N GLN A 235 -16.64 -47.36 -37.01
CA GLN A 235 -15.75 -48.24 -36.24
C GLN A 235 -14.56 -47.53 -35.57
N HIS A 236 -14.12 -46.37 -36.09
CA HIS A 236 -13.02 -45.58 -35.55
C HIS A 236 -13.32 -44.99 -34.15
N ILE A 237 -14.58 -44.62 -33.86
CA ILE A 237 -14.96 -44.10 -32.54
C ILE A 237 -14.93 -45.20 -31.48
N ASN A 238 -15.25 -46.43 -31.87
CA ASN A 238 -15.31 -47.58 -30.95
C ASN A 238 -13.93 -48.16 -30.60
N LYS A 239 -12.90 -47.88 -31.40
CA LYS A 239 -11.55 -48.48 -31.26
C LYS A 239 -10.49 -47.48 -30.78
N THR A 240 -10.66 -46.18 -31.01
CA THR A 240 -9.62 -45.17 -30.77
C THR A 240 -9.99 -44.25 -29.60
N ASP A 241 -9.10 -44.13 -28.61
CA ASP A 241 -9.28 -43.27 -27.43
C ASP A 241 -8.87 -41.82 -27.75
N SER A 242 -9.70 -41.12 -28.53
CA SER A 242 -9.40 -39.76 -29.00
C SER A 242 -9.89 -38.64 -28.06
N ALA A 243 -10.80 -38.89 -27.12
CA ALA A 243 -11.31 -37.87 -26.21
C ALA A 243 -10.36 -37.65 -25.02
N VAL A 244 -10.18 -36.40 -24.62
CA VAL A 244 -9.26 -36.00 -23.55
C VAL A 244 -9.99 -35.17 -22.52
N ARG A 245 -9.84 -35.53 -21.25
CA ARG A 245 -10.26 -34.75 -20.09
C ARG A 245 -9.03 -34.39 -19.27
N ILE A 246 -8.93 -33.12 -18.89
CA ILE A 246 -7.84 -32.60 -18.06
C ILE A 246 -8.46 -32.02 -16.80
N THR A 247 -7.93 -32.42 -15.65
CA THR A 247 -8.31 -31.91 -14.33
C THR A 247 -7.11 -31.21 -13.71
N HIS A 248 -7.28 -29.95 -13.32
CA HIS A 248 -6.31 -29.26 -12.48
C HIS A 248 -6.55 -29.64 -11.02
N ILE A 249 -5.63 -30.38 -10.42
CA ILE A 249 -5.77 -30.99 -9.09
C ILE A 249 -6.00 -29.92 -8.01
N PRO A 250 -5.24 -28.80 -7.96
CA PRO A 250 -5.40 -27.79 -6.91
C PRO A 250 -6.75 -27.05 -6.97
N THR A 251 -7.25 -26.72 -8.16
CA THR A 251 -8.48 -25.92 -8.31
C THR A 251 -9.74 -26.74 -8.51
N GLY A 252 -9.60 -28.04 -8.82
CA GLY A 252 -10.69 -28.95 -9.15
C GLY A 252 -11.34 -28.67 -10.52
N ILE A 253 -10.82 -27.74 -11.31
CA ILE A 253 -11.40 -27.37 -12.62
C ILE A 253 -11.11 -28.48 -13.62
N VAL A 254 -12.16 -28.91 -14.31
CA VAL A 254 -12.09 -29.93 -15.36
C VAL A 254 -12.38 -29.28 -16.71
N ALA A 255 -11.61 -29.64 -17.75
CA ALA A 255 -11.88 -29.31 -19.14
C ALA A 255 -11.82 -30.59 -19.98
N GLU A 256 -12.78 -30.78 -20.89
CA GLU A 256 -12.82 -31.93 -21.79
C GLU A 256 -13.02 -31.48 -23.23
N CYS A 257 -12.42 -32.22 -24.17
CA CYS A 257 -12.53 -31.96 -25.61
C CYS A 257 -12.53 -33.28 -26.38
N GLN A 258 -13.44 -33.40 -27.35
CA GLN A 258 -13.60 -34.58 -28.21
C GLN A 258 -13.89 -34.24 -29.68
N ASP A 259 -13.66 -32.98 -30.09
CA ASP A 259 -14.09 -32.46 -31.40
C ASP A 259 -13.24 -32.99 -32.57
N ASP A 260 -11.95 -33.22 -32.35
CA ASP A 260 -11.03 -33.73 -33.35
C ASP A 260 -10.88 -35.26 -33.26
N ARG A 261 -10.53 -35.89 -34.39
CA ARG A 261 -10.16 -37.32 -34.43
C ARG A 261 -8.80 -37.63 -33.77
N SER A 262 -8.01 -36.60 -33.47
CA SER A 262 -6.66 -36.72 -32.91
C SER A 262 -6.63 -36.34 -31.43
N GLN A 263 -6.13 -37.26 -30.59
CA GLN A 263 -5.93 -37.05 -29.16
C GLN A 263 -5.07 -35.82 -28.86
N HIS A 264 -4.00 -35.58 -29.62
CA HIS A 264 -3.09 -34.44 -29.39
C HIS A 264 -3.78 -33.10 -29.62
N ARG A 265 -4.66 -33.02 -30.64
CA ARG A 265 -5.43 -31.79 -30.92
C ARG A 265 -6.47 -31.53 -29.84
N ASN A 266 -7.16 -32.59 -29.39
CA ASN A 266 -8.10 -32.49 -28.27
C ASN A 266 -7.40 -32.13 -26.95
N LYS A 267 -6.20 -32.66 -26.70
CA LYS A 267 -5.37 -32.28 -25.54
C LYS A 267 -4.99 -30.80 -25.58
N ALA A 268 -4.54 -30.29 -26.73
CA ALA A 268 -4.17 -28.88 -26.87
C ALA A 268 -5.37 -27.95 -26.64
N LYS A 269 -6.54 -28.27 -27.21
CA LYS A 269 -7.79 -27.52 -26.98
C LYS A 269 -8.25 -27.60 -25.52
N ALA A 270 -8.21 -28.78 -24.91
CA ALA A 270 -8.56 -28.95 -23.51
C ALA A 270 -7.64 -28.15 -22.57
N LEU A 271 -6.33 -28.07 -22.87
CA LEU A 271 -5.39 -27.22 -22.14
C LEU A 271 -5.70 -25.73 -22.30
N GLN A 272 -6.05 -25.28 -23.51
CA GLN A 272 -6.45 -23.88 -23.76
C GLN A 272 -7.72 -23.52 -22.98
N VAL A 273 -8.74 -24.38 -23.01
CA VAL A 273 -9.99 -24.18 -22.26
C VAL A 273 -9.73 -24.21 -20.74
N LEU A 274 -8.89 -25.13 -20.27
CA LEU A 274 -8.52 -25.21 -18.86
C LEU A 274 -7.81 -23.93 -18.41
N SER A 275 -6.83 -23.47 -19.19
CA SER A 275 -6.09 -22.24 -18.91
C SER A 275 -7.02 -21.03 -18.84
N ALA A 276 -7.94 -20.90 -19.80
CA ALA A 276 -8.92 -19.81 -19.80
C ALA A 276 -9.85 -19.88 -18.57
N ARG A 277 -10.31 -21.07 -18.17
CA ARG A 277 -11.14 -21.26 -16.97
C ARG A 277 -10.41 -20.95 -15.68
N ILE A 278 -9.14 -21.34 -15.56
CA ILE A 278 -8.31 -21.04 -14.38
C ILE A 278 -8.08 -19.52 -14.29
N GLN A 279 -7.70 -18.89 -15.40
CA GLN A 279 -7.49 -17.44 -15.45
C GLN A 279 -8.76 -16.66 -15.12
N GLU A 280 -9.92 -17.10 -15.62
CA GLU A 280 -11.21 -16.46 -15.30
C GLU A 280 -11.58 -16.63 -13.82
N LYS A 281 -11.38 -17.83 -13.25
CA LYS A 281 -11.62 -18.06 -11.82
C LYS A 281 -10.74 -17.15 -10.97
N GLU A 282 -9.43 -17.11 -11.24
CA GLU A 282 -8.53 -16.22 -10.51
C GLU A 282 -8.87 -14.75 -10.70
N ARG A 283 -9.20 -14.32 -11.92
CA ARG A 283 -9.66 -12.96 -12.20
C ARG A 283 -10.90 -12.63 -11.39
N SER A 284 -11.87 -13.54 -11.32
CA SER A 284 -13.09 -13.36 -10.54
C SER A 284 -12.83 -13.31 -9.04
N GLU A 285 -11.91 -14.13 -8.52
CA GLU A 285 -11.51 -14.13 -7.11
C GLU A 285 -10.75 -12.87 -6.73
N ARG A 286 -9.81 -12.41 -7.57
CA ARG A 286 -9.11 -11.13 -7.38
C ARG A 286 -10.11 -9.97 -7.40
N ALA A 287 -10.97 -9.90 -8.43
CA ALA A 287 -12.00 -8.88 -8.51
C ALA A 287 -12.95 -8.88 -7.29
N ALA A 288 -13.29 -10.06 -6.75
CA ALA A 288 -14.10 -10.18 -5.55
C ALA A 288 -13.36 -9.67 -4.29
N LYS A 289 -12.06 -9.97 -4.15
CA LYS A 289 -11.22 -9.44 -3.07
C LYS A 289 -11.09 -7.93 -3.17
N ASP A 290 -10.80 -7.41 -4.36
CA ASP A 290 -10.66 -5.98 -4.61
C ASP A 290 -11.98 -5.25 -4.35
N ALA A 291 -13.11 -5.83 -4.75
CA ALA A 291 -14.44 -5.29 -4.46
C ALA A 291 -14.74 -5.27 -2.95
N ALA A 292 -14.37 -6.32 -2.22
CA ALA A 292 -14.52 -6.38 -0.77
C ALA A 292 -13.62 -5.35 -0.06
N MET A 293 -12.36 -5.23 -0.49
CA MET A 293 -11.41 -4.23 0.01
C MET A 293 -11.92 -2.82 -0.25
N ARG A 294 -12.33 -2.52 -1.49
CA ARG A 294 -12.93 -1.23 -1.87
C ARG A 294 -14.13 -0.89 -0.99
N LYS A 295 -15.04 -1.87 -0.77
CA LYS A 295 -16.21 -1.67 0.10
C LYS A 295 -15.82 -1.38 1.55
N GLY A 296 -14.76 -2.02 2.05
CA GLY A 296 -14.22 -1.74 3.39
C GLY A 296 -13.60 -0.34 3.51
N LEU A 297 -12.89 0.11 2.48
CA LEU A 297 -12.23 1.42 2.45
C LEU A 297 -13.22 2.59 2.35
N ILE A 298 -14.26 2.45 1.52
CA ILE A 298 -15.21 3.54 1.23
C ILE A 298 -16.34 3.61 2.25
N GLY A 299 -16.75 2.47 2.82
CA GLY A 299 -17.96 2.38 3.64
C GLY A 299 -19.24 2.49 2.80
N SER A 300 -20.29 3.12 3.35
CA SER A 300 -21.60 3.24 2.68
C SER A 300 -21.66 4.31 1.58
N GLY A 301 -20.69 5.23 1.56
CA GLY A 301 -20.71 6.42 0.69
C GLY A 301 -21.74 7.48 1.09
N ASP A 302 -22.38 7.33 2.26
CA ASP A 302 -23.29 8.33 2.81
C ASP A 302 -22.55 9.46 3.54
N ARG A 303 -23.24 10.59 3.75
CA ARG A 303 -22.75 11.80 4.45
C ARG A 303 -22.26 11.53 5.88
N SER A 304 -22.66 10.41 6.45
CA SER A 304 -22.38 9.99 7.82
C SER A 304 -20.98 9.38 7.96
N ASP A 305 -20.55 8.58 6.98
CA ASP A 305 -19.26 7.86 6.95
C ASP A 305 -18.15 8.76 6.40
N ARG A 306 -17.84 9.83 7.14
CA ARG A 306 -16.86 10.85 6.72
C ARG A 306 -15.52 10.67 7.43
N ILE A 307 -14.45 10.64 6.65
CA ILE A 307 -13.09 10.84 7.18
C ILE A 307 -12.75 12.34 7.20
N ARG A 308 -13.24 13.11 6.23
CA ARG A 308 -12.93 14.54 6.09
C ARG A 308 -14.16 15.39 5.86
N THR A 309 -14.12 16.64 6.35
CA THR A 309 -15.10 17.67 6.05
C THR A 309 -14.44 18.92 5.51
N TYR A 310 -14.85 19.32 4.31
CA TYR A 310 -14.47 20.53 3.60
C TYR A 310 -15.57 21.57 3.81
N ASN A 311 -15.36 22.51 4.73
CA ASN A 311 -16.34 23.54 5.07
C ASN A 311 -15.93 24.88 4.47
N PHE A 312 -16.54 25.23 3.33
CA PHE A 312 -16.24 26.46 2.60
C PHE A 312 -16.67 27.73 3.35
N PRO A 313 -17.85 27.82 3.99
CA PRO A 313 -18.24 29.01 4.75
C PRO A 313 -17.25 29.42 5.84
N GLN A 314 -16.57 28.43 6.45
CA GLN A 314 -15.58 28.66 7.51
C GLN A 314 -14.13 28.53 7.02
N GLY A 315 -13.91 28.26 5.73
CA GLY A 315 -12.59 28.12 5.14
C GLY A 315 -11.72 27.01 5.75
N ARG A 316 -12.33 25.95 6.29
CA ARG A 316 -11.60 24.89 7.03
C ARG A 316 -11.76 23.50 6.45
N LEU A 317 -10.71 22.71 6.61
CA LEU A 317 -10.72 21.26 6.48
C LEU A 317 -10.62 20.64 7.89
N THR A 318 -11.46 19.65 8.17
CA THR A 318 -11.33 18.82 9.37
C THR A 318 -11.20 17.36 8.98
N ASP A 319 -10.15 16.69 9.47
CA ASP A 319 -10.03 15.23 9.44
C ASP A 319 -10.51 14.65 10.78
N HIS A 320 -11.55 13.82 10.74
CA HIS A 320 -12.24 13.32 11.93
C HIS A 320 -11.51 12.14 12.59
N ARG A 321 -10.53 11.52 11.91
CA ARG A 321 -9.79 10.37 12.47
C ARG A 321 -8.87 10.80 13.59
N ILE A 322 -8.17 11.93 13.38
CA ILE A 322 -7.23 12.52 14.33
C ILE A 322 -7.74 13.84 14.92
N ASN A 323 -8.97 14.25 14.59
CA ASN A 323 -9.58 15.53 14.97
C ASN A 323 -8.76 16.77 14.58
N LEU A 324 -7.92 16.67 13.54
CA LEU A 324 -7.13 17.77 13.02
C LEU A 324 -8.03 18.76 12.26
N THR A 325 -7.92 20.05 12.57
CA THR A 325 -8.62 21.12 11.84
C THR A 325 -7.64 22.16 11.35
N LEU A 326 -7.64 22.41 10.04
CA LEU A 326 -6.80 23.41 9.38
C LEU A 326 -7.67 24.48 8.71
N TYR A 327 -7.31 25.76 8.88
CA TYR A 327 -8.00 26.92 8.32
C TYR A 327 -7.35 27.41 7.02
N LYS A 328 -6.93 26.47 6.16
CA LYS A 328 -6.30 26.76 4.86
C LYS A 328 -6.96 26.01 3.70
N LEU A 329 -8.29 25.89 3.73
CA LEU A 329 -9.06 25.09 2.77
C LEU A 329 -8.72 25.40 1.30
N LEU A 330 -8.63 26.68 0.93
CA LEU A 330 -8.33 27.05 -0.46
C LEU A 330 -6.95 26.57 -0.92
N ALA A 331 -5.93 26.65 -0.05
CA ALA A 331 -4.59 26.14 -0.35
C ALA A 331 -4.61 24.61 -0.51
N ILE A 332 -5.35 23.92 0.37
CA ILE A 332 -5.52 22.47 0.31
C ILE A 332 -6.17 22.06 -1.00
N MET A 333 -7.25 22.72 -1.42
CA MET A 333 -7.92 22.44 -2.70
C MET A 333 -7.02 22.71 -3.93
N GLU A 334 -5.94 23.47 -3.76
CA GLU A 334 -4.91 23.74 -4.78
C GLU A 334 -3.67 22.84 -4.64
N GLY A 335 -3.79 21.75 -3.87
CA GLY A 335 -2.79 20.69 -3.74
C GLY A 335 -1.84 20.82 -2.55
N ASP A 336 -2.05 21.76 -1.62
CA ASP A 336 -1.26 21.88 -0.38
C ASP A 336 -1.74 20.90 0.72
N LEU A 337 -1.59 19.60 0.46
CA LEU A 337 -2.02 18.51 1.34
C LEU A 337 -0.92 18.03 2.33
N GLY A 338 0.29 18.59 2.25
CA GLY A 338 1.46 18.13 3.02
C GLY A 338 1.18 17.99 4.51
N ASP A 339 0.80 19.07 5.18
CA ASP A 339 0.52 19.09 6.62
C ASP A 339 -0.55 18.06 7.05
N VAL A 340 -1.55 17.80 6.18
CA VAL A 340 -2.64 16.86 6.48
C VAL A 340 -2.11 15.43 6.45
N LEU A 341 -1.36 15.09 5.40
CA LEU A 341 -0.80 13.76 5.21
C LEU A 341 0.30 13.44 6.24
N GLU A 342 1.15 14.41 6.55
CA GLU A 342 2.18 14.26 7.58
C GLU A 342 1.58 14.02 8.96
N ALA A 343 0.54 14.77 9.34
CA ALA A 343 -0.14 14.57 10.62
C ALA A 343 -0.83 13.19 10.72
N LEU A 344 -1.42 12.71 9.62
CA LEU A 344 -2.03 11.38 9.57
C LEU A 344 -0.99 10.26 9.63
N ARG A 345 0.14 10.44 8.95
CA ARG A 345 1.27 9.51 9.02
C ARG A 345 1.82 9.43 10.45
N ALA A 346 2.09 10.57 11.07
CA ALA A 346 2.57 10.63 12.44
C ALA A 346 1.59 9.97 13.43
N ALA A 347 0.29 10.17 13.26
CA ALA A 347 -0.72 9.50 14.08
C ALA A 347 -0.71 7.98 13.88
N ARG A 348 -0.58 7.51 12.63
CA ARG A 348 -0.49 6.07 12.34
C ARG A 348 0.79 5.44 12.87
N GLU A 349 1.92 6.12 12.75
CA GLU A 349 3.19 5.69 13.34
C GLU A 349 3.06 5.56 14.86
N ALA A 350 2.42 6.53 15.52
CA ALA A 350 2.18 6.47 16.97
C ALA A 350 1.26 5.32 17.38
N GLU A 351 0.21 5.03 16.59
CA GLU A 351 -0.64 3.84 16.81
C GLU A 351 0.15 2.55 16.66
N GLN A 352 0.96 2.41 15.61
CA GLN A 352 1.77 1.21 15.38
C GLN A 352 2.82 1.00 16.46
N LEU A 353 3.44 2.08 16.97
CA LEU A 353 4.35 2.00 18.11
C LEU A 353 3.61 1.50 19.37
N ALA A 354 2.39 1.99 19.62
CA ALA A 354 1.58 1.52 20.74
C ALA A 354 1.13 0.06 20.58
N GLU A 355 0.77 -0.36 19.37
CA GLU A 355 0.46 -1.77 19.05
C GLU A 355 1.68 -2.66 19.29
N LEU A 356 2.86 -2.23 18.83
CA LEU A 356 4.12 -2.94 19.04
C LEU A 356 4.42 -3.11 20.53
N GLU A 357 4.28 -2.03 21.31
CA GLU A 357 4.40 -2.02 22.78
C GLU A 357 3.46 -3.03 23.45
N SER A 358 2.23 -3.17 22.95
CA SER A 358 1.24 -4.10 23.51
C SER A 358 1.42 -5.57 23.09
N SER A 359 2.05 -5.81 21.94
CA SER A 359 2.17 -7.14 21.31
C SER A 359 3.34 -7.97 21.83
N LEU A 360 4.32 -7.34 22.48
CA LEU A 360 5.51 -8.00 23.02
C LEU A 360 5.28 -8.38 24.49
N PRO A 361 5.51 -9.63 24.89
CA PRO A 361 5.34 -10.04 26.28
C PRO A 361 6.29 -9.25 27.20
N ALA A 362 5.75 -8.82 28.34
CA ALA A 362 6.43 -8.02 29.37
C ALA A 362 7.70 -8.68 29.93
#